data_AF-A0A7D5A802-F1
#
_entry.id   AF-A0A7D5A802-F1
#
_cell.length_a   1.000
_cell.length_b   1.000
_cell.length_c   1.000
_cell.angle_alpha   90.00
_cell.angle_beta   90.00
_cell.angle_gamma   90.00
#
_symmetry.space_group_name_H-M   'P 1'
#
loop_
_entity.id
_entity.type
_entity.pdbx_description
1 polymer ?
#
loop_
_entity_poly.entity_id
_entity_poly.type
_entity_poly.pdbx_seq_one_letter_code
_entity_poly.pdbx_strand_id
1 'polypeptide(L)'
;MFLFDTQYQYNFLFRGEMPRKKKEKIVGWKVIVAKAVGIIILYIGRICFGIIEKGKKITERKGNQLVIHQSFVYSMTRIRRGYIARKRRTKMSLFTSSFCGAHSKLTRTIMQQKMKALVSAHRDRDRQKRNFRHLWITRINAVIRENKASYSYSRLINNLYKKQLLLNRKILAQIAILNGNCLYMISNDIIK
;
A
#
# COMPACT_ATOMS: atom_id res chain seq x y z
N MET A 1 6.67 -11.93 -9.69
CA MET A 1 5.27 -11.95 -9.20
C MET A 1 4.73 -10.53 -9.12
N PHE A 2 4.57 -9.87 -10.27
CA PHE A 2 3.82 -8.63 -10.49
C PHE A 2 3.65 -8.50 -12.01
N LEU A 3 2.88 -9.42 -12.58
CA LEU A 3 2.48 -9.44 -13.98
C LEU A 3 1.11 -10.13 -14.05
N PHE A 4 0.09 -9.53 -13.45
CA PHE A 4 -1.31 -9.85 -13.67
C PHE A 4 -2.10 -8.63 -13.21
N ASP A 5 -2.38 -7.70 -14.13
CA ASP A 5 -3.52 -6.77 -14.03
C ASP A 5 -3.75 -5.86 -15.26
N THR A 6 -2.99 -6.01 -16.34
CA THR A 6 -3.24 -5.23 -17.58
C THR A 6 -4.26 -5.87 -18.54
N GLN A 7 -4.65 -7.13 -18.34
CA GLN A 7 -5.62 -7.81 -19.21
C GLN A 7 -7.09 -7.55 -18.84
N TYR A 8 -7.42 -7.18 -17.60
CA TYR A 8 -8.81 -6.99 -17.18
C TYR A 8 -9.47 -5.70 -17.72
N GLN A 9 -8.68 -4.70 -18.10
CA GLN A 9 -9.20 -3.49 -18.75
C GLN A 9 -9.55 -3.68 -20.23
N TYR A 10 -8.99 -4.69 -20.90
CA TYR A 10 -9.24 -4.92 -22.33
C TYR A 10 -10.58 -5.61 -22.61
N ASN A 11 -11.10 -6.41 -21.67
CA ASN A 11 -12.35 -7.15 -21.86
C ASN A 11 -13.63 -6.34 -21.58
N PHE A 12 -13.52 -5.14 -20.99
CA PHE A 12 -14.66 -4.23 -20.82
C PHE A 12 -14.93 -3.38 -22.08
N LEU A 13 -14.02 -3.39 -23.06
CA LEU A 13 -14.08 -2.55 -24.26
C LEU A 13 -14.96 -3.08 -25.40
N PHE A 14 -15.47 -4.33 -25.31
CA PHE A 14 -16.25 -4.96 -26.39
C PHE A 14 -17.77 -5.06 -26.14
N ARG A 15 -18.29 -4.62 -24.99
CA ARG A 15 -19.75 -4.49 -24.78
C ARG A 15 -20.21 -3.05 -25.03
N GLY A 16 -20.49 -2.77 -26.31
CA GLY A 16 -21.69 -2.07 -26.80
C GLY A 16 -22.15 -0.71 -26.28
N GLU A 17 -21.65 -0.12 -25.18
CA GLU A 17 -22.27 1.07 -24.59
C GLU A 17 -21.24 2.15 -24.22
N MET A 18 -20.80 2.92 -25.21
CA MET A 18 -19.97 4.12 -25.00
C MET A 18 -20.48 5.28 -25.86
N PRO A 19 -20.80 6.45 -25.28
CA PRO A 19 -21.32 7.61 -26.00
C PRO A 19 -20.28 8.16 -27.01
N ARG A 20 -20.72 8.54 -28.22
CA ARG A 20 -19.84 8.91 -29.37
C ARG A 20 -18.73 9.92 -29.01
N LYS A 21 -19.00 10.91 -28.15
CA LYS A 21 -18.01 11.93 -27.71
C LYS A 21 -16.82 11.36 -26.92
N LYS A 22 -16.94 10.17 -26.29
CA LYS A 22 -15.81 9.49 -25.62
C LYS A 22 -14.96 8.67 -26.59
N LYS A 23 -15.53 8.20 -27.71
CA LYS A 23 -14.79 7.43 -28.73
C LYS A 23 -13.75 8.31 -29.46
N GLU A 24 -14.09 9.55 -29.81
CA GLU A 24 -13.18 10.49 -30.50
C GLU A 24 -11.94 10.83 -29.67
N LYS A 25 -12.08 11.05 -28.35
CA LYS A 25 -10.94 11.33 -27.45
C LYS A 25 -9.96 10.15 -27.33
N ILE A 26 -10.48 8.91 -27.36
CA ILE A 26 -9.67 7.69 -27.27
C ILE A 26 -8.92 7.44 -28.59
N VAL A 27 -9.57 7.69 -29.74
CA VAL A 27 -8.93 7.56 -31.06
C VAL A 27 -7.82 8.61 -31.23
N GLY A 28 -8.06 9.85 -30.80
CA GLY A 28 -7.03 10.90 -30.81
C GLY A 28 -5.80 10.57 -29.95
N TRP A 29 -6.02 10.02 -28.74
CA TRP A 29 -4.92 9.57 -27.87
C TRP A 29 -4.13 8.41 -28.49
N LYS A 30 -4.79 7.47 -29.17
CA LYS A 30 -4.10 6.38 -29.89
C LYS A 30 -3.20 6.89 -31.00
N VAL A 31 -3.62 7.91 -31.76
CA VAL A 31 -2.79 8.53 -32.81
C VAL A 31 -1.59 9.26 -32.21
N ILE A 32 -1.76 9.97 -31.10
CA ILE A 32 -0.67 10.69 -30.42
C ILE A 32 0.35 9.69 -29.85
N VAL A 33 -0.10 8.63 -29.18
CA VAL A 33 0.78 7.59 -28.64
C VAL A 33 1.50 6.84 -29.76
N ALA A 34 0.84 6.50 -30.86
CA ALA A 34 1.46 5.85 -32.01
C ALA A 34 2.54 6.74 -32.67
N LYS A 35 2.28 8.05 -32.82
CA LYS A 35 3.26 9.02 -33.34
C LYS A 35 4.48 9.14 -32.41
N ALA A 36 4.26 9.18 -31.10
CA ALA A 36 5.34 9.26 -30.12
C ALA A 36 6.23 8.00 -30.10
N VAL A 37 5.62 6.80 -30.19
CA VAL A 37 6.36 5.54 -30.27
C VAL A 37 7.17 5.43 -31.56
N GLY A 38 6.61 5.86 -32.70
CA GLY A 38 7.33 5.87 -33.99
C GLY A 38 8.56 6.78 -34.00
N ILE A 39 8.46 7.97 -33.39
CA ILE A 39 9.60 8.89 -33.23
C ILE A 39 10.70 8.27 -32.36
N ILE A 40 10.34 7.58 -31.28
CA ILE A 40 11.29 6.90 -30.40
C ILE A 40 12.02 5.76 -31.13
N ILE A 41 11.30 4.97 -31.94
CA ILE A 41 11.90 3.87 -32.72
C ILE A 41 12.88 4.41 -33.78
N LEU A 42 12.52 5.49 -34.48
CA LEU A 42 13.41 6.15 -35.45
C LEU A 42 14.67 6.73 -34.79
N TYR A 43 14.54 7.26 -33.57
CA TYR A 43 15.67 7.83 -32.83
C TYR A 43 16.64 6.73 -32.36
N ILE A 44 16.12 5.59 -31.88
CA ILE A 44 16.94 4.42 -31.50
C ILE A 44 17.63 3.82 -32.74
N GLY A 45 16.93 3.75 -33.88
CA GLY A 45 17.51 3.27 -35.15
C GLY A 45 18.69 4.11 -35.64
N ARG A 46 18.59 5.45 -35.57
CA ARG A 46 19.69 6.36 -35.95
C ARG A 46 20.91 6.26 -35.04
N ILE A 47 20.69 6.04 -33.74
CA ILE A 47 21.78 5.86 -32.77
C ILE A 47 22.52 4.53 -33.02
N CYS A 48 21.80 3.45 -33.34
CA CYS A 48 22.41 2.15 -33.63
C CYS A 48 23.18 2.14 -34.97
N PHE A 49 22.72 2.86 -36.00
CA PHE A 49 23.42 2.90 -37.30
C PHE A 49 24.73 3.70 -37.23
N GLY A 50 24.80 4.77 -36.44
CA GLY A 50 26.00 5.59 -36.27
C GLY A 50 27.18 4.88 -35.57
N ILE A 51 26.93 3.75 -34.89
CA ILE A 51 27.96 2.95 -34.22
C ILE A 51 28.60 1.94 -35.19
N ILE A 52 27.90 1.55 -36.26
CA ILE A 52 28.35 0.50 -37.20
C ILE A 52 29.33 1.05 -38.26
N GLU A 53 29.28 2.33 -38.61
CA GLU A 53 30.18 2.91 -39.63
C GLU A 53 31.60 3.21 -39.14
N LYS A 54 31.86 3.30 -37.82
CA LYS A 54 33.21 3.57 -37.28
C LYS A 54 34.14 2.35 -37.27
N GLY A 55 33.79 1.29 -37.99
CA GLY A 55 34.52 0.03 -38.08
C GLY A 55 35.10 -0.30 -39.46
N LYS A 56 35.39 0.67 -40.34
CA LYS A 56 36.19 0.39 -41.55
C LYS A 56 37.68 0.33 -41.20
N LYS A 57 38.16 -0.90 -41.00
CA LYS A 57 39.58 -1.26 -40.92
C LYS A 57 40.31 -0.77 -42.18
N ILE A 58 41.34 0.04 -42.01
CA ILE A 58 42.39 0.20 -43.01
C ILE A 58 43.24 -1.07 -42.94
N THR A 59 43.08 -1.94 -43.94
CA THR A 59 43.95 -3.10 -44.13
C THR A 59 45.13 -2.68 -44.99
N GLU A 60 46.28 -2.43 -44.38
CA GLU A 60 47.56 -2.51 -45.07
C GLU A 60 48.32 -3.74 -44.54
N ARG A 61 48.60 -4.69 -45.45
CA ARG A 61 49.56 -5.75 -45.22
C ARG A 61 50.95 -5.19 -45.53
N LYS A 62 51.83 -5.12 -44.53
CA LYS A 62 53.26 -5.38 -44.72
C LYS A 62 53.79 -6.19 -43.55
N GLY A 63 54.43 -7.31 -43.90
CA GLY A 63 55.57 -7.91 -43.19
C GLY A 63 55.44 -8.24 -41.71
N ASN A 64 55.31 -9.53 -41.45
CA ASN A 64 55.90 -10.30 -40.35
C ASN A 64 55.86 -9.71 -38.92
N GLN A 65 54.97 -10.33 -38.14
CA GLN A 65 55.10 -10.56 -36.70
C GLN A 65 54.82 -9.37 -35.78
N LEU A 66 53.56 -9.26 -35.34
CA LEU A 66 53.22 -8.64 -34.06
C LEU A 66 52.29 -9.61 -33.31
N VAL A 67 52.87 -10.28 -32.32
CA VAL A 67 52.10 -10.93 -31.25
C VAL A 67 51.43 -9.80 -30.47
N ILE A 68 50.14 -9.57 -30.71
CA ILE A 68 49.37 -8.63 -29.91
C ILE A 68 48.96 -9.40 -28.65
N HIS A 69 49.70 -9.19 -27.56
CA HIS A 69 49.24 -9.58 -26.23
C HIS A 69 47.98 -8.75 -25.94
N GLN A 70 46.79 -9.29 -26.24
CA GLN A 70 45.53 -8.62 -26.00
C GLN A 70 45.22 -8.68 -24.51
N SER A 71 45.95 -7.92 -23.71
CA SER A 71 45.60 -7.62 -22.32
C SER A 71 44.40 -6.68 -22.35
N PHE A 72 43.21 -7.20 -22.64
CA PHE A 72 41.97 -6.45 -22.50
C PHE A 72 41.67 -6.33 -21.00
N VAL A 73 42.24 -5.32 -20.36
CA VAL A 73 41.92 -4.98 -18.96
C VAL A 73 40.50 -4.45 -18.93
N TYR A 74 39.52 -5.30 -18.61
CA TYR A 74 38.20 -4.84 -18.20
C TYR A 74 38.37 -4.01 -16.92
N SER A 75 38.46 -2.68 -17.04
CA SER A 75 38.46 -1.81 -15.86
C SER A 75 37.05 -1.80 -15.27
N MET A 76 36.79 -2.60 -14.24
CA MET A 76 35.59 -2.45 -13.43
C MET A 76 35.61 -1.07 -12.77
N THR A 77 34.78 -0.14 -13.24
CA THR A 77 34.67 1.19 -12.65
C THR A 77 34.07 1.06 -11.24
N ARG A 78 34.88 1.33 -10.22
CA ARG A 78 34.46 1.24 -8.82
C ARG A 78 33.42 2.33 -8.50
N ILE A 79 32.14 1.96 -8.38
CA ILE A 79 31.08 2.87 -7.94
C ILE A 79 31.08 2.99 -6.41
N ARG A 80 31.32 4.20 -5.89
CA ARG A 80 31.24 4.47 -4.45
C ARG A 80 29.78 4.53 -4.00
N ARG A 81 29.49 3.98 -2.81
CA ARG A 81 28.14 3.92 -2.21
C ARG A 81 27.52 5.31 -1.92
N GLY A 82 28.36 6.36 -1.78
CA GLY A 82 27.92 7.75 -1.66
C GLY A 82 26.91 8.04 -0.54
N TYR A 83 26.04 9.03 -0.78
CA TYR A 83 25.06 9.52 0.19
C TYR A 83 23.85 8.59 0.40
N ILE A 84 23.64 7.60 -0.47
CA ILE A 84 22.48 6.69 -0.44
C ILE A 84 22.37 5.98 0.92
N ALA A 85 23.50 5.55 1.47
CA ALA A 85 23.55 4.90 2.78
C ALA A 85 23.20 5.84 3.94
N ARG A 86 23.54 7.14 3.83
CA ARG A 86 23.20 8.16 4.81
C ARG A 86 21.70 8.46 4.75
N LYS A 87 21.16 8.71 3.54
CA LYS A 87 19.72 8.95 3.31
C LYS A 87 18.83 7.84 3.88
N ARG A 88 19.22 6.56 3.68
CA ARG A 88 18.50 5.41 4.26
C ARG A 88 18.49 5.44 5.79
N ARG A 89 19.65 5.72 6.42
CA ARG A 89 19.79 5.79 7.88
C ARG A 89 18.99 6.96 8.46
N THR A 90 19.04 8.13 7.84
CA THR A 90 18.24 9.30 8.26
C THR A 90 16.74 8.99 8.22
N LYS A 91 16.24 8.37 7.15
CA LYS A 91 14.83 7.92 7.06
C LYS A 91 14.45 6.95 8.18
N MET A 92 15.34 6.04 8.56
CA MET A 92 15.10 5.09 9.65
C MET A 92 15.13 5.78 11.02
N SER A 93 16.07 6.71 11.23
CA SER A 93 16.20 7.48 12.47
C SER A 93 14.99 8.37 12.74
N LEU A 94 14.40 8.95 11.70
CA LEU A 94 13.17 9.75 11.81
C LEU A 94 11.98 8.93 12.33
N PHE A 95 11.90 7.64 11.97
CA PHE A 95 10.85 6.76 12.47
C PHE A 95 10.99 6.46 13.96
N THR A 96 12.23 6.45 14.48
CA THR A 96 12.56 6.07 15.86
C THR A 96 12.92 7.25 16.74
N SER A 97 12.55 8.48 16.37
CA SER A 97 12.95 9.70 17.09
C SER A 97 12.49 9.72 18.55
N SER A 98 11.30 9.17 18.82
CA SER A 98 10.71 9.06 20.17
C SER A 98 11.15 7.81 20.94
N PHE A 99 12.07 7.00 20.42
CA PHE A 99 12.46 5.76 21.06
C PHE A 99 13.52 6.01 22.14
N CYS A 100 13.41 5.30 23.26
CA CYS A 100 14.28 5.50 24.41
C CYS A 100 15.70 4.96 24.18
N GLY A 101 16.70 5.67 24.69
CA GLY A 101 18.08 5.21 24.80
C GLY A 101 18.74 4.84 23.47
N ALA A 102 19.33 3.64 23.41
CA ALA A 102 20.07 3.16 22.24
C ALA A 102 19.18 2.87 21.01
N HIS A 103 17.86 2.76 21.20
CA HIS A 103 16.90 2.44 20.15
C HIS A 103 16.66 3.58 19.16
N SER A 104 17.00 4.83 19.52
CA SER A 104 16.96 6.01 18.64
C SER A 104 18.32 6.42 18.09
N LYS A 105 19.42 5.90 18.65
CA LYS A 105 20.80 6.29 18.31
C LYS A 105 21.52 5.27 17.42
N LEU A 106 21.45 3.97 17.76
CA LEU A 106 22.25 2.94 17.09
C LEU A 106 21.51 2.37 15.86
N THR A 107 22.11 2.49 14.67
CA THR A 107 21.47 2.12 13.39
C THR A 107 21.03 0.64 13.29
N ARG A 108 21.81 -0.28 13.85
CA ARG A 108 21.45 -1.72 13.89
C ARG A 108 20.23 -1.95 14.78
N THR A 109 20.23 -1.35 15.96
CA THR A 109 19.15 -1.44 16.93
C THR A 109 17.87 -0.77 16.43
N ILE A 110 17.98 0.40 15.78
CA ILE A 110 16.87 1.08 15.10
C ILE A 110 16.18 0.14 14.11
N MET A 111 16.96 -0.60 13.32
CA MET A 111 16.41 -1.54 12.34
C MET A 111 15.60 -2.65 13.00
N GLN A 112 16.14 -3.25 14.06
CA GLN A 112 15.45 -4.31 14.83
C GLN A 112 14.15 -3.78 15.45
N GLN A 113 14.21 -2.60 16.08
CA GLN A 113 13.04 -2.01 16.73
C GLN A 113 11.98 -1.57 15.74
N LYS A 114 12.39 -1.02 14.59
CA LYS A 114 11.48 -0.70 13.50
C LYS A 114 10.70 -1.93 13.05
N MET A 115 11.36 -3.07 12.87
CA MET A 115 10.67 -4.31 12.49
C MET A 115 9.66 -4.74 13.56
N LYS A 116 10.06 -4.73 14.84
CA LYS A 116 9.17 -5.07 15.97
C LYS A 116 7.96 -4.14 16.08
N ALA A 117 8.17 -2.84 15.89
CA ALA A 117 7.11 -1.83 15.92
C ALA A 117 6.10 -2.05 14.78
N LEU A 118 6.56 -2.34 13.56
CA LEU A 118 5.67 -2.61 12.43
C LEU A 118 4.83 -3.88 12.62
N VAL A 119 5.43 -4.95 13.14
CA VAL A 119 4.71 -6.19 13.45
C VAL A 119 3.65 -5.94 14.53
N SER A 120 4.03 -5.24 15.61
CA SER A 120 3.10 -4.90 16.70
C SER A 120 1.96 -4.02 16.21
N ALA A 121 2.25 -2.97 15.42
CA ALA A 121 1.23 -2.10 14.84
C ALA A 121 0.26 -2.85 13.92
N HIS A 122 0.74 -3.82 13.14
CA HIS A 122 -0.15 -4.66 12.33
C HIS A 122 -1.07 -5.53 13.20
N ARG A 123 -0.50 -6.25 14.16
CA ARG A 123 -1.26 -7.08 15.10
C ARG A 123 -2.29 -6.27 15.89
N ASP A 124 -1.89 -5.10 16.37
CA ASP A 124 -2.70 -4.30 17.28
C ASP A 124 -3.86 -3.59 16.55
N ARG A 125 -3.76 -3.33 15.24
CA ARG A 125 -4.91 -2.88 14.42
C ARG A 125 -6.09 -3.85 14.46
N ASP A 126 -5.82 -5.16 14.47
CA ASP A 126 -6.88 -6.17 14.57
C ASP A 126 -7.33 -6.38 16.01
N ARG A 127 -6.40 -6.32 16.97
CA ARG A 127 -6.72 -6.39 18.40
C ARG A 127 -7.59 -5.21 18.84
N GLN A 128 -7.34 -4.00 18.33
CA GLN A 128 -8.09 -2.79 18.65
C GLN A 128 -9.59 -2.95 18.36
N LYS A 129 -9.95 -3.62 17.25
CA LYS A 129 -11.36 -3.93 16.91
C LYS A 129 -12.03 -4.80 17.98
N ARG A 130 -11.31 -5.79 18.51
CA ARG A 130 -11.78 -6.67 19.60
C ARG A 130 -11.88 -5.89 20.92
N ASN A 131 -10.84 -5.12 21.25
CA ASN A 131 -10.79 -4.32 22.48
C ASN A 131 -11.95 -3.33 22.57
N PHE A 132 -12.25 -2.61 21.48
CA PHE A 132 -13.40 -1.71 21.44
C PHE A 132 -14.73 -2.45 21.61
N ARG A 133 -14.89 -3.62 20.97
CA ARG A 133 -16.09 -4.45 21.16
C ARG A 133 -16.24 -4.88 22.62
N HIS A 134 -15.16 -5.33 23.27
CA HIS A 134 -15.18 -5.66 24.70
C HIS A 134 -15.53 -4.44 25.56
N LEU A 135 -14.98 -3.26 25.26
CA LEU A 135 -15.30 -2.02 25.95
C LEU A 135 -16.77 -1.62 25.80
N TRP A 136 -17.36 -1.79 24.61
CA TRP A 136 -18.78 -1.49 24.42
C TRP A 136 -19.69 -2.45 25.19
N ILE A 137 -19.36 -3.75 25.21
CA ILE A 137 -20.12 -4.74 25.97
C ILE A 137 -20.07 -4.43 27.48
N THR A 138 -18.88 -4.13 28.01
CA THR A 138 -18.71 -3.80 29.43
C THR A 138 -19.46 -2.54 29.82
N ARG A 139 -19.40 -1.49 29.00
CA ARG A 139 -20.18 -0.25 29.20
C ARG A 139 -21.69 -0.49 29.20
N ILE A 140 -22.19 -1.22 28.21
CA ILE A 140 -23.63 -1.54 28.13
C ILE A 140 -24.06 -2.37 29.35
N ASN A 141 -23.24 -3.35 29.75
CA ASN A 141 -23.53 -4.21 30.90
C ASN A 141 -23.58 -3.41 32.22
N ALA A 142 -22.72 -2.41 32.39
CA ALA A 142 -22.74 -1.53 33.57
C ALA A 142 -24.06 -0.75 33.65
N VAL A 143 -24.46 -0.07 32.56
CA VAL A 143 -25.69 0.75 32.54
C VAL A 143 -26.96 -0.11 32.69
N ILE A 144 -26.98 -1.32 32.12
CA ILE A 144 -28.11 -2.24 32.30
C ILE A 144 -28.28 -2.64 33.78
N ARG A 145 -27.17 -2.85 34.50
CA ARG A 145 -27.20 -3.21 35.92
C ARG A 145 -27.72 -2.06 36.78
N GLU A 146 -27.39 -0.82 36.44
CA GLU A 146 -27.89 0.37 37.14
C GLU A 146 -29.39 0.60 36.91
N ASN A 147 -29.85 0.49 35.65
CA ASN A 147 -31.22 0.86 35.28
C ASN A 147 -32.30 -0.17 35.64
N LYS A 148 -31.96 -1.34 36.19
CA LYS A 148 -32.85 -2.46 36.59
C LYS A 148 -33.87 -2.96 35.52
N ALA A 149 -33.92 -2.38 34.33
CA ALA A 149 -34.95 -2.60 33.31
C ALA A 149 -34.74 -3.83 32.42
N SER A 150 -33.56 -4.45 32.50
CA SER A 150 -33.19 -5.65 31.75
C SER A 150 -32.29 -6.53 32.60
N TYR A 151 -32.68 -7.79 32.84
CA TYR A 151 -31.97 -8.70 33.75
C TYR A 151 -30.54 -9.07 33.31
N SER A 152 -30.16 -8.89 32.04
CA SER A 152 -28.79 -9.12 31.55
C SER A 152 -28.54 -8.59 30.13
N TYR A 153 -27.27 -8.31 29.79
CA TYR A 153 -26.81 -7.97 28.43
C TYR A 153 -27.28 -8.97 27.37
N SER A 154 -27.16 -10.27 27.65
CA SER A 154 -27.52 -11.34 26.73
C SER A 154 -29.00 -11.32 26.35
N ARG A 155 -29.88 -11.05 27.34
CA ARG A 155 -31.32 -10.95 27.12
C ARG A 155 -31.68 -9.72 26.28
N LEU A 156 -31.05 -8.57 26.55
CA LEU A 156 -31.25 -7.36 25.73
C LEU A 156 -30.89 -7.60 24.27
N ILE A 157 -29.71 -8.17 24.01
CA ILE A 157 -29.27 -8.45 22.63
C ILE A 157 -30.18 -9.46 21.94
N ASN A 158 -30.58 -10.53 22.63
CA ASN A 158 -31.53 -11.51 22.09
C ASN A 158 -32.85 -10.85 21.68
N ASN A 159 -33.41 -10.01 22.56
CA ASN A 159 -34.67 -9.34 22.28
C ASN A 159 -34.55 -8.31 21.14
N LEU A 160 -33.41 -7.60 21.02
CA LEU A 160 -33.13 -6.72 19.89
C LEU A 160 -33.14 -7.48 18.56
N TYR A 161 -32.55 -8.68 18.51
CA TYR A 161 -32.60 -9.52 17.32
C TYR A 161 -34.02 -10.03 17.03
N LYS A 162 -34.78 -10.44 18.05
CA LYS A 162 -36.19 -10.86 17.88
C LYS A 162 -37.08 -9.75 17.30
N LYS A 163 -36.87 -8.51 17.74
CA LYS A 163 -37.57 -7.32 17.23
C LYS A 163 -36.95 -6.78 15.93
N GLN A 164 -35.98 -7.49 15.33
CA GLN A 164 -35.30 -7.15 14.08
C GLN A 164 -34.58 -5.78 14.08
N LEU A 165 -34.19 -5.29 15.26
CA LEU A 165 -33.44 -4.03 15.40
C LEU A 165 -31.95 -4.26 15.16
N LEU A 166 -31.43 -3.77 14.03
CA LEU A 166 -30.02 -3.90 13.63
C LEU A 166 -29.10 -2.85 14.28
N LEU A 167 -29.20 -2.68 15.59
CA LEU A 167 -28.35 -1.72 16.32
C LEU A 167 -26.96 -2.29 16.58
N ASN A 168 -25.94 -1.55 16.17
CA ASN A 168 -24.55 -1.89 16.48
C ASN A 168 -24.22 -1.56 17.95
N ARG A 169 -23.40 -2.41 18.58
CA ARG A 169 -22.90 -2.25 19.96
C ARG A 169 -22.17 -0.92 20.17
N LYS A 170 -21.53 -0.39 19.12
CA LYS A 170 -20.92 0.95 19.16
C LYS A 170 -21.96 2.01 19.50
N ILE A 171 -23.06 2.05 18.76
CA ILE A 171 -24.12 3.05 18.93
C ILE A 171 -24.81 2.84 20.26
N LEU A 172 -25.13 1.60 20.62
CA LEU A 172 -25.76 1.28 21.90
C LEU A 172 -24.90 1.73 23.10
N ALA A 173 -23.58 1.54 23.04
CA ALA A 173 -22.67 2.01 24.10
C ALA A 173 -22.54 3.54 24.15
N GLN A 174 -22.68 4.25 23.02
CA GLN A 174 -22.68 5.71 23.02
C GLN A 174 -23.98 6.27 23.61
N ILE A 175 -25.13 5.70 23.22
CA ILE A 175 -26.43 6.06 23.78
C ILE A 175 -26.44 5.83 25.29
N ALA A 176 -25.89 4.71 25.75
CA ALA A 176 -25.80 4.37 27.16
C ALA A 176 -25.02 5.42 27.98
N ILE A 177 -23.98 6.04 27.40
CA ILE A 177 -23.19 7.08 28.07
C ILE A 177 -23.88 8.44 28.00
N LEU A 178 -24.38 8.82 26.83
CA LEU A 178 -24.92 10.16 26.59
C LEU A 178 -26.28 10.36 27.28
N ASN A 179 -27.16 9.37 27.19
CA ASN A 179 -28.54 9.46 27.64
C ASN A 179 -28.96 8.14 28.31
N GLY A 180 -28.70 7.99 29.60
CA GLY A 180 -29.04 6.79 30.37
C GLY A 180 -30.54 6.42 30.30
N ASN A 181 -31.43 7.42 30.24
CA ASN A 181 -32.88 7.24 30.13
C ASN A 181 -33.33 6.63 28.79
N CYS A 182 -32.62 6.90 27.70
CA CYS A 182 -32.98 6.41 26.37
C CYS A 182 -32.91 4.87 26.30
N LEU A 183 -31.90 4.28 26.97
CA LEU A 183 -31.74 2.84 27.01
C LEU A 183 -32.85 2.14 27.81
N TYR A 184 -33.40 2.84 28.82
CA TYR A 184 -34.58 2.39 29.57
C TYR A 184 -35.83 2.35 28.68
N MET A 185 -36.09 3.41 27.89
CA MET A 185 -37.23 3.46 26.96
C MET A 185 -37.17 2.35 25.93
N ILE A 186 -36.00 2.17 25.29
CA ILE A 186 -35.77 1.08 24.33
C ILE A 186 -36.03 -0.29 24.97
N SER A 187 -35.62 -0.50 26.21
CA SER A 187 -35.87 -1.75 26.94
C SER A 187 -37.37 -2.00 27.15
N ASN A 188 -38.14 -0.97 27.52
CA ASN A 188 -39.58 -1.09 27.74
C ASN A 188 -40.34 -1.39 26.45
N ASP A 189 -39.99 -0.71 25.35
CA ASP A 189 -40.59 -0.94 24.03
C ASP A 189 -40.32 -2.35 23.48
N ILE A 190 -39.19 -2.95 23.90
CA ILE A 190 -38.81 -4.31 23.54
C ILE A 190 -39.56 -5.36 24.37
N ILE A 191 -39.91 -5.05 25.62
CA ILE A 191 -40.63 -5.96 26.53
C ILE A 191 -42.13 -6.03 26.16
N LYS A 192 -42.72 -4.92 25.72
CA LYS A 192 -44.05 -4.88 25.11
C LYS A 192 -44.12 -5.72 23.85
#